data_AF-A0A8J8HPA4-F1
#
_entry.id   AF-A0A8J8HPA4-F1
#
_cell.length_a   1.000
_cell.length_b   1.000
_cell.length_c   1.000
_cell.angle_alpha   90.00
_cell.angle_beta   90.00
_cell.angle_gamma   90.00
#
_symmetry.space_group_name_H-M   'P 1'
#
loop_
_entity.id
_entity.type
_entity.pdbx_description
1 polymer ?
#
loop_
_entity_poly.entity_id
_entity_poly.type
_entity_poly.pdbx_seq_one_letter_code
_entity_poly.pdbx_strand_id
1 'polypeptide(L)'
;MAARFHFRLEPVRKLREALEREAERALSRAIQAEREVRAYLESLETQRLAIFESRRLAVGQQLDLELWRAGERFLVVLERRQLEGYERLRQASAQVAAAREALTHAHRDHLMLVRLKERRALQHAREQQLREALEMDELAVLRHHRQSA
;
A
#
# COMPACT_ATOMS: atom_id res chain seq x y z
N MET A 1 7.21 38.85 -20.47
CA MET A 1 7.61 37.50 -19.96
C MET A 1 6.37 36.82 -19.44
N ALA A 2 5.94 35.72 -20.06
CA ALA A 2 4.74 34.98 -19.64
C ALA A 2 4.89 34.52 -18.18
N ALA A 3 3.88 34.81 -17.35
CA ALA A 3 3.87 34.41 -15.94
C ALA A 3 3.90 32.87 -15.84
N ARG A 4 4.79 32.32 -15.02
CA ARG A 4 4.90 30.87 -14.79
C ARG A 4 3.66 30.38 -14.04
N PHE A 5 3.04 29.29 -14.50
CA PHE A 5 1.86 28.70 -13.84
C PHE A 5 2.18 28.29 -12.39
N HIS A 6 1.42 28.83 -11.44
CA HIS A 6 1.52 28.50 -10.02
C HIS A 6 0.24 27.82 -9.51
N PHE A 7 0.38 26.56 -9.06
CA PHE A 7 -0.73 25.81 -8.51
C PHE A 7 -0.85 26.06 -7.00
N ARG A 8 -1.88 26.80 -6.59
CA ARG A 8 -2.11 27.19 -5.17
C ARG A 8 -2.20 26.02 -4.20
N LEU A 9 -2.64 24.84 -4.67
CA LEU A 9 -2.79 23.63 -3.84
C LEU A 9 -1.57 22.69 -3.91
N GLU A 10 -0.43 23.18 -4.39
CA GLU A 10 0.81 22.41 -4.46
C GLU A 10 1.26 21.85 -3.08
N PRO A 11 1.19 22.61 -1.97
CA PRO A 11 1.54 22.06 -0.64
C PRO A 11 0.62 20.92 -0.23
N VAL A 12 -0.68 21.05 -0.50
CA VAL A 12 -1.69 20.02 -0.19
C VAL A 12 -1.44 18.77 -1.02
N ARG A 13 -1.08 18.92 -2.30
CA ARG A 13 -0.70 17.78 -3.16
C ARG A 13 0.49 17.01 -2.60
N LYS A 14 1.55 17.72 -2.20
CA LYS A 14 2.75 17.10 -1.59
C LYS A 14 2.43 16.39 -0.28
N LEU A 15 1.54 16.95 0.53
CA LEU A 15 1.07 16.29 1.74
C LEU A 15 0.32 14.98 1.41
N ARG A 16 -0.58 15.00 0.42
CA ARG A 16 -1.31 13.78 -0.01
C ARG A 16 -0.39 12.71 -0.59
N GLU A 17 0.61 13.11 -1.36
CA GLU A 17 1.68 12.22 -1.84
C GLU A 17 2.47 11.59 -0.68
N ALA A 18 2.78 12.35 0.37
CA ALA A 18 3.45 11.83 1.55
C ALA A 18 2.58 10.83 2.32
N LEU A 19 1.28 11.12 2.48
CA LEU A 19 0.32 10.22 3.12
C LEU A 19 0.11 8.92 2.33
N GLU A 20 0.11 8.98 1.00
CA GLU A 20 0.07 7.80 0.15
C GLU A 20 1.31 6.90 0.39
N ARG A 21 2.51 7.49 0.39
CA ARG A 21 3.75 6.75 0.71
C ARG A 21 3.75 6.17 2.11
N GLU A 22 3.16 6.86 3.07
CA GLU A 22 2.99 6.33 4.43
C GLU A 22 2.04 5.14 4.46
N ALA A 23 0.93 5.21 3.74
CA ALA A 23 -0.03 4.11 3.59
C ALA A 23 0.60 2.89 2.89
N GLU A 24 1.44 3.10 1.88
CA GLU A 24 2.22 2.02 1.23
C GLU A 24 3.11 1.31 2.26
N ARG A 25 3.88 2.07 3.06
CA ARG A 25 4.73 1.50 4.11
C ARG A 25 3.91 0.77 5.16
N ALA A 26 2.75 1.30 5.54
CA ALA A 26 1.84 0.66 6.49
C ALA A 26 1.33 -0.68 5.94
N LEU A 27 0.94 -0.73 4.67
CA LEU A 27 0.55 -1.96 3.99
C LEU A 27 1.70 -2.98 3.95
N SER A 28 2.91 -2.55 3.61
CA SER A 28 4.08 -3.44 3.63
C SER A 28 4.32 -4.05 5.00
N ARG A 29 4.22 -3.26 6.08
CA ARG A 29 4.34 -3.75 7.46
C ARG A 29 3.24 -4.75 7.82
N ALA A 30 1.99 -4.47 7.44
CA ALA A 30 0.86 -5.36 7.70
C ALA A 30 1.02 -6.71 6.97
N ILE A 31 1.45 -6.68 5.71
CA ILE A 31 1.73 -7.90 4.93
C ILE A 31 2.86 -8.70 5.56
N GLN A 32 3.92 -8.04 6.03
CA GLN A 32 5.02 -8.71 6.70
C GLN A 32 4.57 -9.39 8.00
N ALA A 33 3.77 -8.70 8.82
CA ALA A 33 3.20 -9.27 10.03
C ALA A 33 2.30 -10.49 9.73
N GLU A 34 1.46 -10.42 8.69
CA GLU A 34 0.64 -11.56 8.26
C GLU A 34 1.50 -12.76 7.85
N ARG A 35 2.58 -12.51 7.10
CA ARG A 35 3.54 -13.56 6.67
C ARG A 35 4.23 -14.21 7.86
N GLU A 36 4.64 -13.44 8.85
CA GLU A 36 5.27 -13.96 10.07
C GLU A 36 4.32 -14.89 10.84
N VAL A 37 3.04 -14.52 10.94
CA VAL A 37 2.02 -15.38 11.58
C VAL A 37 1.79 -16.66 10.78
N ARG A 38 1.76 -16.59 9.44
CA ARG A 38 1.65 -17.78 8.58
C ARG A 38 2.86 -18.71 8.76
N ALA A 39 4.07 -18.17 8.72
CA ALA A 39 5.30 -18.93 8.95
C ALA A 39 5.32 -19.58 10.34
N TYR A 40 4.82 -18.88 11.35
CA TYR A 40 4.65 -19.45 12.68
C TYR A 40 3.70 -20.66 12.67
N LEU A 41 2.52 -20.54 12.03
CA LEU A 41 1.57 -21.66 11.91
C LEU A 41 2.17 -22.86 11.14
N GLU A 42 2.91 -22.61 10.07
CA GLU A 42 3.65 -23.65 9.33
C GLU A 42 4.70 -24.34 10.20
N SER A 43 5.39 -23.59 11.07
CA SER A 43 6.34 -24.15 12.02
C SER A 43 5.67 -25.05 13.06
N LEU A 44 4.44 -24.72 13.49
CA LEU A 44 3.67 -25.57 14.41
C LEU A 44 3.25 -26.88 13.74
N GLU A 45 2.85 -26.82 12.46
CA GLU A 45 2.52 -28.03 11.70
C GLU A 45 3.74 -28.93 11.50
N THR A 46 4.90 -28.33 11.23
CA THR A 46 6.17 -29.08 11.13
C THR A 46 6.53 -29.75 12.46
N GLN A 47 6.36 -29.06 13.58
CA GLN A 47 6.54 -29.65 14.91
C GLN A 47 5.57 -30.80 15.17
N ARG A 48 4.31 -30.66 14.73
CA ARG A 48 3.30 -31.72 14.83
C ARG A 48 3.73 -32.97 14.08
N LEU A 49 4.17 -32.82 12.83
CA LEU A 49 4.66 -33.93 12.00
C LEU A 49 5.89 -34.59 12.61
N ALA A 50 6.82 -33.81 13.16
CA ALA A 50 8.02 -34.33 13.82
C ALA A 50 7.68 -35.24 15.01
N ILE A 51 6.63 -34.94 15.77
CA ILE A 51 6.16 -35.81 16.86
C ILE A 51 5.65 -37.15 16.30
N PHE A 52 4.88 -37.12 15.22
CA PHE A 52 4.40 -38.36 14.59
C PHE A 52 5.55 -39.21 14.03
N GLU A 53 6.52 -38.59 13.37
CA GLU A 53 7.70 -39.31 12.87
C GLU A 53 8.56 -39.86 14.01
N SER A 54 8.72 -39.13 15.12
CA SER A 54 9.47 -39.62 16.30
C SER A 54 8.84 -40.84 16.98
N ARG A 55 7.55 -41.10 16.75
CA ARG A 55 6.80 -42.25 17.28
C ARG A 55 6.83 -43.45 16.35
N ARG A 56 7.36 -43.29 15.14
CA ARG A 56 7.37 -44.33 14.12
C ARG A 56 8.37 -45.40 14.53
N LEU A 57 7.85 -46.54 14.98
CA LEU A 57 8.66 -47.68 15.42
C LEU A 57 8.80 -48.71 14.29
N ALA A 58 9.98 -49.31 14.21
CA ALA A 58 10.19 -50.49 13.38
C ALA A 58 9.56 -51.74 14.04
N VAL A 59 9.26 -52.75 13.22
CA VAL A 59 8.74 -54.04 13.71
C VAL A 59 9.75 -54.65 14.70
N GLY A 60 9.29 -54.97 15.90
CA GLY A 60 10.11 -55.57 16.96
C GLY A 60 10.82 -54.57 17.89
N GLN A 61 10.66 -53.26 17.69
CA GLN A 61 11.24 -52.24 18.55
C GLN A 61 10.40 -52.02 19.81
N GLN A 62 11.06 -51.84 20.97
CA GLN A 62 10.36 -51.58 22.23
C GLN A 62 9.73 -50.18 22.24
N LEU A 63 8.51 -50.10 22.76
CA LEU A 63 7.73 -48.87 22.88
C LEU A 63 8.18 -48.08 24.12
N ASP A 64 8.68 -46.87 23.92
CA ASP A 64 8.93 -45.92 25.00
C ASP A 64 7.62 -45.18 25.36
N LEU A 65 6.99 -45.61 26.46
CA LEU A 65 5.74 -45.04 26.95
C LEU A 65 5.89 -43.60 27.46
N GLU A 66 7.06 -43.21 27.96
CA GLU A 66 7.30 -41.86 28.45
C GLU A 66 7.38 -40.87 27.28
N LEU A 67 8.11 -41.24 26.22
CA LEU A 67 8.19 -40.46 24.99
C LEU A 67 6.80 -40.28 24.36
N TRP A 68 6.01 -41.35 24.30
CA TRP A 68 4.63 -41.30 23.80
C TRP A 68 3.76 -40.35 24.62
N ARG A 69 3.76 -40.48 25.95
CA ARG A 69 2.99 -39.62 26.86
C ARG A 69 3.46 -38.16 26.82
N ALA A 70 4.75 -37.91 26.65
CA ALA A 70 5.30 -36.57 26.46
C ALA A 70 4.80 -35.95 25.14
N GLY A 71 4.84 -36.72 24.04
CA GLY A 71 4.32 -36.29 22.75
C GLY A 71 2.82 -35.95 22.82
N GLU A 72 1.99 -36.76 23.49
CA GLU A 72 0.55 -36.51 23.60
C GLU A 72 0.26 -35.19 24.31
N ARG A 73 0.94 -34.94 25.43
CA ARG A 73 0.82 -33.67 26.15
C ARG A 73 1.27 -32.48 25.30
N PHE A 74 2.32 -32.66 24.51
CA PHE A 74 2.82 -31.60 23.65
C PHE A 74 1.89 -31.33 22.45
N LEU A 75 1.22 -32.34 21.90
CA LEU A 75 0.20 -32.16 20.86
C LEU A 75 -0.96 -31.28 21.35
N VAL A 76 -1.43 -31.47 22.59
CA VAL A 76 -2.46 -30.60 23.19
C VAL A 76 -1.99 -29.14 23.29
N VAL A 77 -0.71 -28.92 23.61
CA VAL A 77 -0.12 -27.57 23.65
C VAL A 77 -0.04 -26.97 22.23
N LEU A 78 0.36 -27.76 21.24
CA LEU A 78 0.43 -27.32 19.85
C LEU A 78 -0.96 -26.95 19.31
N GLU A 79 -1.98 -27.73 19.61
CA GLU A 79 -3.37 -27.44 19.19
C GLU A 79 -3.85 -26.08 19.75
N ARG A 80 -3.60 -25.82 21.04
CA ARG A 80 -3.92 -24.51 21.63
C ARG A 80 -3.17 -23.36 20.94
N ARG A 81 -1.87 -23.55 20.66
CA ARG A 81 -1.05 -22.55 19.94
C ARG A 81 -1.52 -22.35 18.50
N GLN A 82 -2.01 -23.40 17.83
CA GLN A 82 -2.59 -23.30 16.50
C GLN A 82 -3.87 -22.47 16.53
N LEU A 83 -4.78 -22.72 17.48
CA LEU A 83 -6.00 -21.92 17.65
C LEU A 83 -5.68 -20.44 17.90
N GLU A 84 -4.74 -20.14 18.81
CA GLU A 84 -4.27 -18.77 19.04
C GLU A 84 -3.63 -18.16 17.78
N GLY A 85 -2.85 -18.95 17.04
CA GLY A 85 -2.23 -18.55 15.79
C GLY A 85 -3.25 -18.23 14.69
N TYR A 86 -4.35 -18.98 14.60
CA TYR A 86 -5.43 -18.69 13.64
C TYR A 86 -6.17 -17.38 13.98
N GLU A 87 -6.41 -17.11 15.26
CA GLU A 87 -6.98 -15.81 15.68
C GLU A 87 -6.04 -14.65 15.35
N ARG A 88 -4.73 -14.81 15.60
CA ARG A 88 -3.72 -13.82 15.19
C ARG A 88 -3.68 -13.64 13.67
N LEU A 89 -3.80 -14.73 12.90
CA LEU A 89 -3.82 -14.67 11.44
C LEU A 89 -5.04 -13.88 10.97
N ARG A 90 -6.22 -14.17 11.53
CA ARG A 90 -7.45 -13.44 11.23
C ARG A 90 -7.30 -11.95 11.49
N GLN A 91 -6.71 -11.58 12.63
CA GLN A 91 -6.44 -10.17 12.96
C GLN A 91 -5.45 -9.53 11.98
N ALA A 92 -4.35 -10.20 11.66
CA ALA A 92 -3.35 -9.71 10.72
C ALA A 92 -3.93 -9.54 9.30
N SER A 93 -4.72 -10.51 8.82
CA SER A 93 -5.40 -10.41 7.52
C SER A 93 -6.41 -9.26 7.50
N ALA A 94 -7.14 -9.01 8.60
CA ALA A 94 -8.03 -7.85 8.71
C ALA A 94 -7.25 -6.52 8.66
N GLN A 95 -6.09 -6.45 9.31
CA GLN A 95 -5.20 -5.27 9.24
C GLN A 95 -4.68 -5.04 7.82
N VAL A 96 -4.32 -6.09 7.09
CA VAL A 96 -3.92 -5.99 5.68
C VAL A 96 -5.08 -5.45 4.83
N ALA A 97 -6.29 -5.95 5.02
CA ALA A 97 -7.47 -5.45 4.32
C ALA A 97 -7.70 -3.96 4.58
N ALA A 98 -7.70 -3.54 5.85
CA ALA A 98 -7.84 -2.14 6.24
C ALA A 98 -6.72 -1.26 5.65
N ALA A 99 -5.47 -1.72 5.66
CA ALA A 99 -4.35 -0.99 5.08
C ALA A 99 -4.46 -0.84 3.56
N ARG A 100 -4.99 -1.85 2.85
CA ARG A 100 -5.27 -1.77 1.41
C ARG A 100 -6.35 -0.74 1.09
N GLU A 101 -7.41 -0.70 1.88
CA GLU A 101 -8.48 0.29 1.73
C GLU A 101 -7.92 1.71 1.98
N ALA A 102 -7.16 1.89 3.06
CA ALA A 102 -6.52 3.16 3.37
C ALA A 102 -5.59 3.65 2.24
N LEU A 103 -4.77 2.76 1.68
CA LEU A 103 -3.91 3.09 0.54
C LEU A 103 -4.73 3.49 -0.69
N THR A 104 -5.82 2.76 -0.97
CA THR A 104 -6.71 3.08 -2.09
C THR A 104 -7.33 4.47 -1.93
N HIS A 105 -7.77 4.82 -0.72
CA HIS A 105 -8.29 6.15 -0.42
C HIS A 105 -7.23 7.24 -0.57
N ALA A 106 -6.04 7.04 0.00
CA ALA A 106 -4.92 7.98 -0.10
C ALA A 106 -4.50 8.21 -1.57
N HIS A 107 -4.43 7.15 -2.35
CA HIS A 107 -4.12 7.20 -3.78
C HIS A 107 -5.18 7.99 -4.58
N ARG A 108 -6.47 7.75 -4.31
CA ARG A 108 -7.57 8.50 -4.94
C ARG A 108 -7.49 9.99 -4.64
N ASP A 109 -7.24 10.35 -3.38
CA ASP A 109 -7.11 11.75 -2.95
C ASP A 109 -5.93 12.45 -3.63
N HIS A 110 -4.78 11.77 -3.72
CA HIS A 110 -3.62 12.30 -4.42
C HIS A 110 -3.89 12.47 -5.93
N LEU A 111 -4.44 11.45 -6.59
CA LEU A 111 -4.79 11.50 -8.02
C LEU A 111 -5.77 12.64 -8.35
N MET A 112 -6.75 12.90 -7.46
CA MET A 112 -7.69 14.01 -7.65
C MET A 112 -6.95 15.36 -7.75
N LEU A 113 -5.96 15.59 -6.90
CA LEU A 113 -5.17 16.83 -6.92
C LEU A 113 -4.23 16.91 -8.14
N VAL A 114 -3.67 15.78 -8.57
CA VAL A 114 -2.87 15.70 -9.80
C VAL A 114 -3.72 16.11 -11.01
N ARG A 115 -4.89 15.49 -11.19
CA ARG A 115 -5.82 15.81 -12.28
C ARG A 115 -6.30 17.26 -12.22
N LEU A 116 -6.56 17.80 -11.03
CA LEU A 116 -6.94 19.19 -10.85
C LEU A 116 -5.82 20.15 -11.28
N LYS A 117 -4.56 19.83 -10.95
CA LYS A 117 -3.39 20.60 -11.37
C LYS A 117 -3.24 20.61 -12.88
N GLU A 118 -3.34 19.44 -13.51
CA GLU A 118 -3.26 19.30 -14.97
C GLU A 118 -4.35 20.12 -15.67
N ARG A 119 -5.60 20.01 -15.21
CA ARG A 119 -6.72 20.78 -15.77
C ARG A 119 -6.49 22.29 -15.66
N ARG A 120 -6.02 22.77 -14.50
CA ARG A 120 -5.72 24.20 -14.31
C ARG A 120 -4.52 24.67 -15.13
N ALA A 121 -3.51 23.83 -15.30
CA ALA A 121 -2.37 24.14 -16.15
C ALA A 121 -2.79 24.31 -17.62
N LEU A 122 -3.66 23.42 -18.11
CA LEU A 122 -4.23 23.51 -19.46
C LEU A 122 -5.08 24.78 -19.64
N GLN A 123 -5.91 25.14 -18.65
CA GLN A 123 -6.69 26.37 -18.68
C GLN A 123 -5.80 27.61 -18.75
N HIS A 124 -4.78 27.67 -17.89
CA HIS A 124 -3.83 28.78 -17.88
C HIS A 124 -3.07 28.90 -19.21
N ALA A 125 -2.63 27.78 -19.80
CA ALA A 125 -1.96 27.78 -21.10
C ALA A 125 -2.87 28.34 -22.21
N ARG A 126 -4.15 27.96 -22.22
CA ARG A 126 -5.13 28.49 -23.19
C ARG A 126 -5.37 29.99 -23.00
N GLU A 127 -5.50 30.44 -21.75
CA GLU A 127 -5.65 31.86 -21.43
C GLU A 127 -4.43 32.69 -21.86
N GLN A 128 -3.22 32.14 -21.68
CA GLN A 128 -1.98 32.77 -22.13
C GLN A 128 -1.93 32.89 -23.66
N GLN A 129 -2.23 31.81 -24.37
CA GLN A 129 -2.30 31.82 -25.83
C GLN A 129 -3.32 32.84 -26.36
N LEU A 130 -4.48 32.94 -25.71
CA LEU A 130 -5.52 33.91 -26.10
C LEU A 130 -5.08 35.35 -25.82
N ARG A 131 -4.39 35.62 -24.71
CA ARG A 131 -3.83 36.95 -24.42
C ARG A 131 -2.73 37.33 -25.41
N GLU A 132 -1.81 36.41 -25.70
CA GLU A 132 -0.74 36.62 -26.67
C GLU A 132 -1.31 36.89 -28.08
N ALA A 133 -2.37 36.18 -28.49
CA ALA A 133 -3.05 36.44 -29.75
C ALA A 133 -3.67 37.84 -29.80
N LEU A 134 -4.37 38.26 -28.74
CA LEU A 134 -4.95 39.61 -28.65
C LEU A 134 -3.88 40.70 -28.67
N GLU A 135 -2.79 40.54 -27.92
CA GLU A 135 -1.66 41.49 -27.93
C GLU A 135 -1.04 41.62 -29.33
N MET A 136 -0.92 40.52 -30.07
CA MET A 136 -0.40 40.53 -31.44
C MET A 136 -1.35 41.22 -32.43
N ASP A 137 -2.66 41.00 -32.29
CA ASP A 137 -3.68 41.66 -33.11
C ASP A 137 -3.68 43.18 -32.85
N GLU A 138 -3.59 43.62 -31.60
CA GLU A 138 -3.48 45.03 -31.23
C GLU A 138 -2.22 45.68 -31.82
N LEU A 139 -1.07 45.00 -31.76
CA LEU A 139 0.17 45.47 -32.37
C LEU A 139 0.06 45.57 -33.90
N ALA A 140 -0.61 44.63 -34.55
CA ALA A 140 -0.84 44.64 -36.00
C ALA A 140 -1.69 45.86 -36.41
N VAL A 141 -2.78 46.13 -35.68
CA VAL A 141 -3.66 47.30 -35.89
C VAL A 141 -2.87 48.61 -35.72
N LEU A 142 -2.11 48.75 -34.63
CA LEU A 142 -1.29 49.95 -34.38
C LEU A 142 -0.23 50.17 -35.47
N ARG A 143 0.39 49.09 -35.97
CA ARG A 143 1.38 49.17 -37.04
C ARG A 143 0.75 49.58 -38.37
N HIS A 144 -0.42 49.04 -38.71
CA HIS A 144 -1.15 49.40 -39.91
C HIS A 144 -1.53 50.89 -39.90
N HIS A 145 -2.08 51.40 -38.79
CA HIS A 145 -2.43 52.81 -38.65
C HIS A 145 -1.23 53.78 -38.78
N ARG A 146 -0.03 53.35 -38.38
CA ARG A 146 1.21 54.14 -38.58
C ARG A 146 1.72 54.17 -40.02
N GLN A 147 1.35 53.21 -40.86
CA GLN A 147 1.77 53.15 -42.27
C GLN A 147 0.78 53.84 -43.21
N SER A 148 -0.47 54.01 -42.79
CA SER A 148 -1.52 54.70 -43.56
C SER A 148 -1.62 56.21 -43.31
N ALA A 149 -0.78 56.76 -42.42
CA ALA A 149 -0.64 58.18 -42.12
C ALA A 149 0.68 58.71 -42.70
#